data_AF-A0A9D4IML1-F1
#
_entry.id   AF-A0A9D4IML1-F1
#
_cell.length_a   1.000
_cell.length_b   1.000
_cell.length_c   1.000
_cell.angle_alpha   90.00
_cell.angle_beta   90.00
_cell.angle_gamma   90.00
#
_symmetry.space_group_name_H-M   'P 1'
#
loop_
_entity.id
_entity.type
_entity.pdbx_description
1 polymer ?
#
loop_
_entity_poly.entity_id
_entity_poly.type
_entity_poly.pdbx_seq_one_letter_code
_entity_poly.pdbx_strand_id
1 'polypeptide(L)'
;MMQVPGHSRCLVDSGFAHIKKLYKPSDCDTIQQLEDIVNKSSTANEAVRYPTWRWRDWKTFLSTSFKAISGIRKYQYFRFDSSRPGTVFAKKATDLPEEEFFIMKQRDSISRTMLN
;
A
#
# COMPACT_ATOMS: atom_id res chain seq x y z
N MET A 1 -4.36 20.66 -20.79
CA MET A 1 -3.70 20.23 -19.54
C MET A 1 -2.42 19.50 -19.93
N MET A 2 -1.26 20.13 -19.74
CA MET A 2 0.04 19.63 -20.19
C MET A 2 0.57 18.64 -19.15
N GLN A 3 0.72 17.36 -19.52
CA GLN A 3 1.34 16.35 -18.66
C GLN A 3 2.85 16.61 -18.65
N VAL A 4 3.45 16.79 -17.47
CA VAL A 4 4.92 16.96 -17.34
C VAL A 4 5.60 15.68 -17.81
N PRO A 5 6.44 15.72 -18.85
CA PRO A 5 7.12 14.52 -19.36
C PRO A 5 8.04 13.96 -18.27
N GLY A 6 7.73 12.75 -17.77
CA GLY A 6 8.53 12.05 -16.75
C GLY A 6 7.76 11.56 -15.53
N HIS A 7 6.64 12.18 -15.18
CA HIS A 7 5.88 11.84 -13.95
C HIS A 7 4.83 10.71 -14.14
N SER A 8 4.70 10.19 -15.37
CA SER A 8 3.56 9.36 -15.80
C SER A 8 3.87 7.89 -16.03
N ARG A 9 5.04 7.39 -15.62
CA ARG A 9 5.38 5.97 -15.75
C ARG A 9 5.81 5.41 -14.41
N CYS A 10 4.84 4.95 -13.63
CA CYS A 10 5.11 4.08 -12.51
C CYS A 10 5.90 2.87 -13.02
N LEU A 11 7.16 2.71 -12.60
CA LEU A 11 8.04 1.64 -13.07
C LEU A 11 7.43 0.26 -12.81
N VAL A 12 6.70 0.13 -11.69
CA VAL A 12 5.94 -1.06 -11.33
C VAL A 12 4.89 -1.40 -12.38
N ASP A 13 4.12 -0.41 -12.83
CA ASP A 13 3.09 -0.61 -13.86
C ASP A 13 3.72 -1.00 -15.20
N SER A 14 4.88 -0.44 -15.53
CA SER A 14 5.64 -0.81 -16.73
C SER A 14 6.11 -2.27 -16.67
N GLY A 15 6.57 -2.73 -15.51
CA GLY A 15 6.96 -4.13 -15.28
C GLY A 15 5.79 -5.09 -15.52
N PHE A 16 4.62 -4.78 -14.96
CA PHE A 16 3.41 -5.57 -15.18
C PHE A 16 2.91 -5.54 -16.62
N ALA A 17 3.02 -4.40 -17.30
CA ALA A 17 2.68 -4.31 -18.72
C ALA A 17 3.55 -5.24 -19.57
N HIS A 18 4.85 -5.35 -19.29
CA HIS A 18 5.76 -6.23 -19.98
C HIS A 18 5.43 -7.71 -19.74
N ILE A 19 5.15 -8.09 -18.48
CA ILE A 19 4.70 -9.45 -18.13
C ILE A 19 3.44 -9.80 -18.91
N LYS A 20 2.42 -8.93 -18.89
CA LYS A 20 1.15 -9.15 -19.58
C LYS A 20 1.33 -9.31 -21.09
N LYS A 21 2.20 -8.50 -21.70
CA LYS A 21 2.50 -8.56 -23.14
C LYS A 21 3.11 -9.91 -23.53
N LEU A 22 4.02 -10.44 -22.72
CA LEU A 22 4.68 -11.72 -22.99
C LEU A 22 3.80 -12.92 -22.60
N TYR A 23 3.03 -12.81 -21.52
CA TYR A 23 2.15 -13.87 -21.03
C TYR A 23 1.01 -14.17 -22.00
N LYS A 24 0.32 -13.14 -22.53
CA LYS A 24 -0.89 -13.30 -23.35
C LYS A 24 -0.72 -14.26 -24.56
N PRO A 25 0.38 -14.24 -25.32
CA PRO A 25 0.60 -15.18 -26.42
C PRO A 25 1.35 -16.47 -26.01
N SER A 26 1.78 -16.61 -24.75
CA SER A 26 2.55 -17.77 -24.31
C SER A 26 1.64 -18.86 -23.75
N ASP A 27 1.89 -20.12 -24.13
CA ASP A 27 1.32 -21.26 -23.43
C ASP A 27 2.01 -21.41 -22.06
N CYS A 28 1.21 -21.44 -20.98
CA CYS A 28 1.70 -21.41 -19.62
C CYS A 28 0.89 -22.38 -18.74
N ASP A 29 1.28 -23.65 -18.76
CA ASP A 29 0.60 -24.74 -18.06
C ASP A 29 1.22 -25.06 -16.69
N THR A 30 2.42 -24.51 -16.41
CA THR A 30 3.19 -24.79 -15.19
C THR A 30 3.66 -23.53 -14.50
N ILE A 31 3.89 -23.63 -13.18
CA ILE A 31 4.47 -22.55 -12.38
C ILE A 31 5.88 -22.18 -12.89
N GLN A 32 6.65 -23.16 -13.39
CA GLN A 32 7.96 -22.89 -13.98
C GLN A 32 7.85 -22.04 -15.25
N GLN A 33 6.90 -22.33 -16.13
CA GLN A 33 6.67 -21.51 -17.33
C GLN A 33 6.24 -20.09 -16.96
N LEU A 34 5.44 -19.92 -15.91
CA LEU A 34 5.05 -18.60 -15.43
C LEU A 34 6.26 -17.78 -14.95
N GLU A 35 7.18 -18.41 -14.22
CA GLU A 35 8.41 -17.77 -13.77
C GLU A 35 9.32 -17.40 -14.92
N ASP A 36 9.47 -18.29 -15.89
CA ASP A 36 10.22 -18.03 -17.10
C ASP A 36 9.64 -16.83 -17.85
N ILE A 37 8.31 -16.73 -17.97
CA ILE A 37 7.63 -15.58 -18.58
C ILE A 37 7.93 -14.29 -17.80
N VAL A 38 7.83 -14.32 -16.46
CA VAL A 38 8.12 -13.14 -15.63
C VAL A 38 9.58 -12.69 -15.81
N ASN A 39 10.53 -13.62 -15.71
CA ASN A 39 11.96 -13.32 -15.84
C ASN A 39 12.35 -12.87 -17.26
N LYS A 40 11.71 -13.40 -18.31
CA LYS A 40 11.97 -13.01 -19.71
C LYS A 40 11.30 -11.71 -20.11
N SER A 41 10.32 -11.22 -19.34
CA SER A 41 9.53 -10.06 -19.72
C SER A 41 10.29 -8.72 -19.66
N SER A 42 11.26 -8.58 -18.76
CA SER A 42 12.05 -7.36 -18.59
C SER A 42 13.28 -7.64 -17.72
N THR A 43 14.38 -6.91 -17.92
CA THR A 43 15.56 -6.98 -17.04
C THR A 43 15.28 -6.51 -15.62
N ALA A 44 14.19 -5.76 -15.42
CA ALA A 44 13.76 -5.27 -14.11
C ALA A 44 12.76 -6.20 -13.39
N ASN A 45 12.32 -7.29 -14.04
CA ASN A 45 11.37 -8.23 -13.45
C ASN A 45 12.10 -9.48 -12.98
N GLU A 46 11.83 -9.89 -11.75
CA GLU A 46 12.35 -11.11 -11.15
C GLU A 46 11.20 -11.90 -10.53
N ALA A 47 11.09 -13.17 -10.89
CA ALA A 47 10.12 -14.08 -10.34
C ALA A 47 10.66 -14.67 -9.04
N VAL A 48 9.98 -14.43 -7.92
CA VAL A 48 10.37 -14.97 -6.61
C VAL A 48 9.42 -16.08 -6.19
N ARG A 49 9.92 -17.32 -6.12
CA ARG A 49 9.21 -18.45 -5.49
C ARG A 49 9.25 -18.28 -3.99
N TYR A 50 8.11 -17.98 -3.38
CA TYR A 50 8.00 -17.95 -1.93
C TYR A 50 7.29 -19.23 -1.43
N PRO A 51 7.95 -20.08 -0.60
CA PRO A 51 7.44 -21.42 -0.28
C PRO A 51 6.18 -21.42 0.57
N THR A 52 5.96 -20.37 1.38
CA THR A 52 4.74 -20.22 2.18
C THR A 52 4.36 -18.75 2.33
N TRP A 53 3.31 -18.31 1.63
CA TRP A 53 2.73 -16.99 1.89
C TRP A 53 1.99 -17.02 3.24
N ARG A 54 2.46 -16.21 4.19
CA ARG A 54 1.72 -15.93 5.43
C ARG A 54 0.95 -14.63 5.25
N TRP A 55 -0.28 -14.75 4.77
CA TRP A 55 -1.21 -13.62 4.74
C TRP A 55 -1.54 -13.23 6.17
N ARG A 56 -1.14 -12.02 6.56
CA ARG A 56 -1.49 -11.47 7.88
C ARG A 56 -2.79 -10.70 7.74
N ASP A 57 -3.75 -11.01 8.60
CA ASP A 57 -4.98 -10.23 8.71
C ASP A 57 -4.70 -8.94 9.49
N TRP A 58 -4.09 -7.99 8.80
CA TRP A 58 -3.82 -6.66 9.35
C TRP A 58 -5.09 -5.93 9.75
N LYS A 59 -6.22 -6.20 9.07
CA LYS A 59 -7.50 -5.56 9.39
C LYS A 59 -7.97 -5.99 10.77
N THR A 60 -8.04 -7.29 11.02
CA THR A 60 -8.44 -7.81 12.33
C THR A 60 -7.42 -7.41 13.39
N PHE A 61 -6.12 -7.55 13.11
CA PHE A 61 -5.06 -7.17 14.04
C PHE A 61 -5.15 -5.68 14.45
N LEU A 62 -5.17 -4.76 13.49
CA LEU A 62 -5.24 -3.31 13.77
C LEU A 62 -6.59 -2.91 14.39
N SER A 63 -7.67 -3.63 14.08
CA SER A 63 -8.97 -3.37 14.70
C SER A 63 -8.97 -3.61 16.21
N THR A 64 -8.01 -4.36 16.76
CA THR A 64 -7.90 -4.55 18.22
C THR A 64 -7.51 -3.25 18.93
N SER A 65 -6.63 -2.44 18.33
CA SER A 65 -6.09 -1.22 18.93
C SER A 65 -6.71 0.07 18.37
N PHE A 66 -7.23 0.04 17.13
CA PHE A 66 -7.67 1.23 16.40
C PHE A 66 -9.13 1.18 15.96
N LYS A 67 -9.76 2.35 15.90
CA LYS A 67 -11.08 2.63 15.35
C LYS A 67 -10.92 3.02 13.89
N ALA A 68 -11.79 2.50 13.03
CA ALA A 68 -11.84 2.93 11.64
C ALA A 68 -12.40 4.36 11.55
N ILE A 69 -11.84 5.18 10.66
CA ILE A 69 -12.39 6.49 10.32
C ILE A 69 -13.58 6.27 9.39
N SER A 70 -14.79 6.62 9.85
CA SER A 70 -16.00 6.50 9.03
C SER A 70 -15.90 7.38 7.80
N GLY A 71 -16.16 6.81 6.62
CA GLY A 71 -16.09 7.55 5.37
C GLY A 71 -14.69 8.02 4.98
N ILE A 72 -13.62 7.33 5.40
CA ILE A 72 -12.21 7.69 5.11
C ILE A 72 -11.93 8.03 3.64
N ARG A 73 -12.66 7.41 2.70
CA ARG A 73 -12.55 7.65 1.25
C ARG A 73 -12.96 9.06 0.81
N LYS A 74 -13.62 9.84 1.66
CA LYS A 74 -13.98 11.24 1.39
C LYS A 74 -12.81 12.20 1.62
N TYR A 75 -11.75 11.74 2.30
CA TYR A 75 -10.57 12.54 2.62
C TYR A 75 -9.44 12.22 1.64
N GLN A 76 -8.67 13.26 1.29
CA GLN A 76 -7.57 13.17 0.33
C GLN A 76 -6.21 13.43 0.99
N TYR A 77 -6.19 14.22 2.07
CA TYR A 77 -4.97 14.60 2.77
C TYR A 77 -5.02 14.06 4.19
N PHE A 78 -3.93 13.44 4.62
CA PHE A 78 -3.77 12.91 5.97
C PHE A 78 -2.48 13.44 6.56
N ARG A 79 -2.54 13.94 7.78
CA ARG A 79 -1.40 14.42 8.55
C ARG A 79 -1.36 13.67 9.89
N PHE A 80 -0.15 13.30 10.27
CA PHE A 80 0.16 12.65 11.53
C PHE A 80 1.17 13.52 12.28
N ASP A 81 1.07 13.54 13.60
CA ASP A 81 1.89 14.37 14.46
C ASP A 81 2.47 13.50 15.58
N SER A 82 3.79 13.50 15.73
CA SER A 82 4.47 12.73 16.76
C SER A 82 4.14 13.23 18.17
N SER A 83 3.78 14.50 18.32
CA SER A 83 3.33 15.07 19.60
C SER A 83 1.90 14.64 19.97
N ARG A 84 1.12 14.11 19.02
CA ARG A 84 -0.28 13.71 19.19
C ARG A 84 -0.53 12.28 18.68
N PRO A 85 0.13 11.27 19.26
CA PRO A 85 -0.03 9.88 18.84
C PRO A 85 -1.49 9.42 18.93
N GLY A 86 -1.91 8.58 17.97
CA GLY A 86 -3.29 8.10 17.88
C GLY A 86 -4.27 9.12 17.31
N THR A 87 -3.82 10.31 16.93
CA THR A 87 -4.63 11.33 16.25
C THR A 87 -4.28 11.38 14.78
N VAL A 88 -5.30 11.37 13.93
CA VAL A 88 -5.19 11.55 12.49
C VAL A 88 -5.92 12.83 12.13
N PHE A 89 -5.24 13.71 11.42
CA PHE A 89 -5.85 14.91 10.87
C PHE A 89 -6.12 14.68 9.38
N ALA A 90 -7.32 14.98 8.91
CA ALA A 90 -7.71 14.70 7.54
C ALA A 90 -8.45 15.86 6.87
N LYS A 91 -8.18 16.10 5.58
CA LYS A 91 -8.87 17.11 4.76
C LYS A 91 -9.55 16.47 3.57
N LYS A 92 -10.76 16.94 3.24
CA LYS A 92 -11.51 16.52 2.04
C LYS A 92 -10.92 17.09 0.74
N ALA A 93 -10.40 18.31 0.81
CA ALA A 93 -9.70 19.00 -0.27
C ALA A 93 -8.71 20.02 0.34
N THR A 94 -7.85 20.64 -0.47
CA THR A 94 -6.79 21.54 0.02
C THR A 94 -7.34 22.80 0.71
N ASP A 95 -8.48 23.29 0.25
CA ASP A 95 -9.20 24.50 0.68
C ASP A 95 -10.20 24.24 1.82
N LEU A 96 -10.58 22.99 2.05
CA LEU A 96 -11.49 22.60 3.12
C LEU A 96 -10.79 22.52 4.48
N PRO A 97 -11.52 22.73 5.59
CA PRO A 97 -10.94 22.64 6.93
C PRO A 97 -10.43 21.22 7.24
N GLU A 98 -9.46 21.17 8.15
CA GLU A 98 -8.90 19.92 8.66
C GLU A 98 -9.80 19.37 9.78
N GLU A 99 -10.14 18.10 9.68
CA GLU A 99 -10.91 17.37 10.69
C GLU A 99 -10.00 16.45 11.50
N GLU A 100 -10.22 16.38 12.81
CA GLU A 100 -9.41 15.60 13.74
C GLU A 100 -10.11 14.29 14.13
N PHE A 101 -9.38 13.18 14.05
CA PHE A 101 -9.86 11.85 14.42
C PHE A 101 -8.92 11.20 15.42
N PHE A 102 -9.38 11.00 16.66
CA PHE A 102 -8.69 10.14 17.62
C PHE A 102 -9.07 8.67 17.39
N ILE A 103 -8.13 7.88 16.88
CA ILE A 103 -8.39 6.52 16.41
C ILE A 103 -8.01 5.42 17.40
N MET A 104 -7.34 5.71 18.51
CA MET A 104 -7.01 4.65 19.48
C MET A 104 -8.23 4.22 20.31
N LYS A 105 -8.36 2.92 20.58
CA LYS A 105 -9.44 2.34 21.40
C LYS A 105 -9.18 2.43 22.91
N GLN A 106 -7.92 2.36 23.33
CA GLN A 106 -7.49 2.54 24.73
C GLN A 106 -6.44 3.64 24.81
N ARG A 107 -6.44 4.41 25.90
CA ARG A 107 -5.44 5.47 26.15
C ARG A 107 -4.13 4.96 26.74
N ASP A 108 -4.04 3.70 27.16
CA ASP A 108 -2.92 3.23 27.96
C ASP A 108 -2.20 2.07 27.28
N SER A 109 -0.98 2.34 26.77
CA SER A 109 0.19 1.42 26.80
C SER A 109 1.36 1.82 25.88
N ILE A 110 1.32 2.94 25.15
CA ILE A 110 2.54 3.45 24.47
C ILE A 110 3.36 4.38 25.39
N SER A 111 3.45 4.05 26.68
CA SER A 111 4.28 4.83 27.62
C SER A 111 5.53 4.12 28.12
N ARG A 112 5.83 2.86 27.78
CA ARG A 112 6.98 2.17 28.43
C ARG A 112 7.88 1.22 27.63
N THR A 113 7.71 0.99 26.33
CA THR A 113 8.51 -0.09 25.67
C THR A 113 9.24 0.29 24.38
N MET A 114 9.40 1.57 24.05
CA MET A 114 10.21 1.99 22.89
C MET A 114 11.32 2.98 23.27
N LEU A 115 11.91 2.79 24.45
CA LEU A 115 13.19 3.37 24.85
C LEU A 115 13.95 2.29 25.65
N ASN A 116 14.48 1.30 24.96
CA ASN A 116 15.63 0.48 25.36
C ASN A 116 16.20 -0.19 24.10
#